data_AF-A0A7S6S1B0-F1
#
_entry.id   AF-A0A7S6S1B0-F1
#
_cell.length_a   1.000
_cell.length_b   1.000
_cell.length_c   1.000
_cell.angle_alpha   90.00
_cell.angle_beta   90.00
_cell.angle_gamma   90.00
#
_symmetry.space_group_name_H-M   'P 1'
#
loop_
_entity.id
_entity.type
_entity.pdbx_description
1 polymer ?
#
loop_
_entity_poly.entity_id
_entity_poly.type
_entity_poly.pdbx_seq_one_letter_code
_entity_poly.pdbx_strand_id
1 'polypeptide(L)'
;MVRFRVLLTAALCWAGLHYLALAPFRSGAHSEPVLLTGTSIPAVSALLATLVVAATAWLVRMLGARPGSLEPIVAVAIGMAVLAMPGGTMDHYLTDVLTRADAPAGPAYWRLCAEYVAMLVVCCVLLRIGGFWPARMAGAALRSSVGSQVAALLVTVVVAAVGIWVLSGPRVGETYRGQVFFAVYASFAAGAYAVGYATPVRAPLPYLVAPLLLGVIGAVHAAVGGRLPAGYEHLNNIPVTALVRGLPIETVALGWLGVASVLAARRATGPVG
;
A
#
# COMPACT_ATOMS: atom_id res chain seq x y z
N MET A 1 12.82 -23.90 -3.01
CA MET A 1 12.38 -23.86 -4.42
C MET A 1 10.92 -23.45 -4.61
N VAL A 2 9.93 -24.06 -3.94
CA VAL A 2 8.49 -23.72 -4.12
C VAL A 2 8.20 -22.22 -3.89
N ARG A 3 8.74 -21.64 -2.81
CA ARG A 3 8.56 -20.21 -2.48
C ARG A 3 9.06 -19.25 -3.57
N PHE A 4 10.22 -19.54 -4.16
CA PHE A 4 10.79 -18.70 -5.22
C PHE A 4 9.94 -18.76 -6.50
N ARG A 5 9.47 -19.95 -6.87
CA ARG A 5 8.60 -20.13 -8.04
C ARG A 5 7.28 -19.37 -7.90
N VAL A 6 6.66 -19.42 -6.73
CA VAL A 6 5.40 -18.70 -6.45
C VAL A 6 5.58 -17.18 -6.54
N LEU A 7 6.66 -16.64 -5.96
CA LEU A 7 6.96 -15.21 -6.01
C LEU A 7 7.32 -14.75 -7.44
N LEU A 8 8.07 -15.56 -8.17
CA LEU A 8 8.43 -15.29 -9.56
C LEU A 8 7.20 -15.35 -10.48
N THR A 9 6.34 -16.36 -10.35
CA THR A 9 5.09 -16.46 -11.12
C THR A 9 4.17 -15.28 -10.82
N ALA A 10 4.04 -14.87 -9.56
CA ALA A 10 3.29 -13.68 -9.21
C ALA A 10 3.88 -12.43 -9.86
N ALA A 11 5.19 -12.19 -9.73
CA ALA A 11 5.85 -11.05 -10.36
C ALA A 11 5.67 -11.04 -11.89
N LEU A 12 5.79 -12.19 -12.56
CA LEU A 12 5.60 -12.33 -14.00
C LEU A 12 4.14 -12.12 -14.44
N CYS A 13 3.17 -12.66 -13.70
CA CYS A 13 1.75 -12.40 -13.99
C CYS A 13 1.43 -10.91 -13.88
N TRP A 14 1.95 -10.24 -12.86
CA TRP A 14 1.74 -8.80 -12.66
C TRP A 14 2.47 -7.95 -13.70
N ALA A 15 3.69 -8.32 -14.09
CA ALA A 15 4.41 -7.67 -15.19
C ALA A 15 3.64 -7.84 -16.51
N GLY A 16 3.21 -9.07 -16.84
CA GLY A 16 2.42 -9.34 -18.05
C GLY A 16 1.12 -8.54 -18.08
N LEU A 17 0.42 -8.41 -16.95
CA LEU A 17 -0.80 -7.61 -16.84
C LEU A 17 -0.58 -6.10 -16.95
N HIS A 18 0.52 -5.60 -16.41
CA HIS A 18 0.90 -4.20 -16.59
C HIS A 18 1.00 -3.85 -18.07
N TYR A 19 1.73 -4.67 -18.82
CA TYR A 19 2.00 -4.43 -20.24
C TYR A 19 0.80 -4.78 -21.15
N LEU A 20 0.02 -5.81 -20.83
CA LEU A 20 -1.05 -6.29 -21.73
C LEU A 20 -2.42 -5.66 -21.44
N ALA A 21 -2.73 -5.35 -20.18
CA ALA A 21 -4.08 -4.96 -19.79
C ALA A 21 -4.22 -3.53 -19.29
N LEU A 22 -3.16 -2.91 -18.76
CA LEU A 22 -3.23 -1.54 -18.24
C LEU A 22 -2.63 -0.52 -19.22
N ALA A 23 -1.57 -0.88 -19.94
CA ALA A 23 -0.93 -0.01 -20.93
C ALA A 23 -1.90 0.58 -21.98
N PRO A 24 -2.89 -0.16 -22.52
CA PRO A 24 -3.81 0.38 -23.53
C PRO A 24 -4.77 1.46 -23.01
N PHE A 25 -4.97 1.54 -21.70
CA PHE A 25 -5.95 2.46 -21.08
C PHE A 25 -5.29 3.67 -20.39
N ARG A 26 -3.97 3.82 -20.52
CA ARG A 26 -3.23 4.96 -19.96
C ARG A 26 -3.47 6.21 -20.81
N SER A 27 -3.77 7.32 -20.14
CA SER A 27 -4.09 8.63 -20.75
C SER A 27 -2.94 9.32 -21.49
N GLY A 28 -1.81 8.65 -21.73
CA GLY A 28 -0.63 9.23 -22.39
C GLY A 28 0.35 9.93 -21.46
N ALA A 29 -0.04 10.34 -20.25
CA ALA A 29 0.90 10.82 -19.24
C ALA A 29 1.62 9.62 -18.57
N HIS A 30 2.92 9.46 -18.86
CA HIS A 30 3.78 8.39 -18.33
C HIS A 30 3.89 8.38 -16.81
N SER A 31 3.43 9.45 -16.17
CA SER A 31 3.53 9.72 -14.77
C SER A 31 2.30 9.31 -13.97
N GLU A 32 1.17 9.00 -14.61
CA GLU A 32 -0.06 8.62 -13.93
C GLU A 32 0.14 7.27 -13.23
N PRO A 33 0.30 7.26 -11.90
CA PRO A 33 0.06 6.06 -11.16
C PRO A 33 -1.47 5.96 -11.05
N VAL A 34 -1.97 5.09 -10.19
CA VAL A 34 -3.37 5.11 -9.77
C VAL A 34 -4.33 4.33 -10.67
N LEU A 35 -4.98 3.38 -10.00
CA LEU A 35 -6.05 2.54 -10.52
C LEU A 35 -7.35 3.26 -10.91
N LEU A 36 -7.65 4.40 -10.31
CA LEU A 36 -8.85 5.22 -10.58
C LEU A 36 -8.60 6.58 -11.24
N THR A 37 -7.48 7.26 -11.01
CA THR A 37 -7.26 8.66 -11.41
C THR A 37 -6.33 8.79 -12.61
N GLY A 38 -5.64 7.70 -12.98
CA GLY A 38 -4.70 7.62 -14.09
C GLY A 38 -5.25 6.93 -15.35
N THR A 39 -6.58 6.74 -15.44
CA THR A 39 -7.19 6.02 -16.55
C THR A 39 -8.45 6.72 -17.05
N SER A 40 -8.71 6.60 -18.35
CA SER A 40 -9.89 7.16 -19.00
C SER A 40 -11.20 6.51 -18.55
N ILE A 41 -11.13 5.28 -18.01
CA ILE A 41 -12.27 4.51 -17.53
C ILE A 41 -11.95 3.91 -16.14
N PRO A 42 -12.08 4.70 -15.06
CA PRO A 42 -11.68 4.31 -13.70
C PRO A 42 -12.27 2.98 -13.24
N ALA A 43 -13.55 2.74 -13.56
CA ALA A 43 -14.27 1.53 -13.18
C ALA A 43 -13.66 0.26 -13.81
N VAL A 44 -13.26 0.32 -15.08
CA VAL A 44 -12.64 -0.81 -15.78
C VAL A 44 -11.27 -1.10 -15.20
N SER A 45 -10.48 -0.06 -14.92
CA SER A 45 -9.14 -0.22 -14.35
C SER A 45 -9.17 -0.78 -12.92
N ALA A 46 -10.11 -0.33 -12.09
CA ALA A 46 -10.34 -0.91 -10.76
C ALA A 46 -10.81 -2.37 -10.84
N LEU A 47 -11.71 -2.69 -11.77
CA LEU A 47 -12.16 -4.06 -12.01
C LEU A 47 -11.00 -4.96 -12.43
N LEU A 48 -10.22 -4.55 -13.44
CA LEU A 48 -9.07 -5.30 -13.94
C LEU A 48 -8.08 -5.56 -12.80
N ALA A 49 -7.69 -4.54 -12.04
CA ALA A 49 -6.77 -4.75 -10.93
C ALA A 49 -7.34 -5.67 -9.84
N THR A 50 -8.64 -5.55 -9.53
CA THR A 50 -9.30 -6.47 -8.61
C THR A 50 -9.24 -7.91 -9.11
N LEU A 51 -9.50 -8.15 -10.41
CA LEU A 51 -9.41 -9.47 -11.04
C LEU A 51 -7.99 -10.02 -11.03
N VAL A 52 -6.98 -9.18 -11.30
CA VAL A 52 -5.55 -9.56 -11.26
C VAL A 52 -5.14 -9.98 -9.87
N VAL A 53 -5.51 -9.17 -8.88
CA VAL A 53 -5.22 -9.40 -7.49
C VAL A 53 -5.89 -10.71 -7.03
N ALA A 54 -7.15 -10.91 -7.39
CA ALA A 54 -7.90 -12.14 -7.14
C ALA A 54 -7.25 -13.36 -7.79
N ALA A 55 -6.91 -13.29 -9.08
CA ALA A 55 -6.28 -14.37 -9.84
C ALA A 55 -4.90 -14.73 -9.27
N THR A 56 -4.11 -13.74 -8.88
CA THR A 56 -2.79 -13.97 -8.25
C THR A 56 -2.94 -14.66 -6.91
N ALA A 57 -3.83 -14.17 -6.04
CA ALA A 57 -4.07 -14.79 -4.74
C ALA A 57 -4.59 -16.23 -4.89
N TRP A 58 -5.48 -16.46 -5.85
CA TRP A 58 -5.99 -17.79 -6.17
C TRP A 58 -4.89 -18.71 -6.71
N LEU A 59 -4.06 -18.25 -7.66
CA LEU A 59 -2.98 -19.04 -8.24
C LEU A 59 -1.95 -19.44 -7.18
N VAL A 60 -1.51 -18.49 -6.34
CA VAL A 60 -0.58 -18.77 -5.24
C VAL A 60 -1.15 -19.82 -4.29
N ARG A 61 -2.45 -19.75 -4.01
CA ARG A 61 -3.15 -20.77 -3.21
C ARG A 61 -3.14 -22.14 -3.88
N MET A 62 -3.45 -22.22 -5.17
CA MET A 62 -3.44 -23.46 -5.93
C MET A 62 -2.05 -24.07 -6.03
N LEU A 63 -0.99 -23.24 -6.06
CA LEU A 63 0.41 -23.68 -6.08
C LEU A 63 0.93 -24.16 -4.72
N GLY A 64 0.05 -24.36 -3.72
CA GLY A 64 0.37 -25.05 -2.48
C GLY A 64 0.61 -24.14 -1.28
N ALA A 65 0.14 -22.89 -1.30
CA ALA A 65 0.21 -22.03 -0.12
C ALA A 65 -0.59 -22.67 1.03
N ARG A 66 0.08 -22.85 2.18
CA ARG A 66 -0.56 -23.45 3.36
C ARG A 66 -1.68 -22.54 3.88
N PRO A 67 -2.80 -23.10 4.40
CA PRO A 67 -3.84 -22.31 5.06
C PRO A 67 -3.24 -21.44 6.19
N GLY A 68 -3.50 -20.12 6.14
CA GLY A 68 -2.97 -19.15 7.11
C GLY A 68 -1.50 -18.72 6.88
N SER A 69 -0.89 -19.10 5.75
CA SER A 69 0.41 -18.56 5.33
C SER A 69 0.30 -17.08 4.88
N LEU A 70 1.41 -16.35 4.97
CA LEU A 70 1.51 -14.97 4.48
C LEU A 70 1.92 -14.91 3.00
N GLU A 71 2.23 -16.05 2.38
CA GLU A 71 2.79 -16.14 1.03
C GLU A 71 1.94 -15.42 -0.04
N PRO A 72 0.60 -15.55 -0.08
CA PRO A 72 -0.17 -14.84 -1.09
C PRO A 72 -0.31 -13.33 -0.80
N ILE A 73 -0.22 -12.87 0.47
CA ILE A 73 -0.15 -11.43 0.77
C ILE A 73 1.16 -10.86 0.24
N VAL A 74 2.27 -11.55 0.50
CA VAL A 74 3.60 -11.16 -0.01
C VAL A 74 3.60 -11.14 -1.53
N ALA A 75 3.05 -12.16 -2.18
CA ALA A 75 3.00 -12.24 -3.64
C ALA A 75 2.20 -11.08 -4.25
N VAL A 76 1.05 -10.74 -3.66
CA VAL A 76 0.23 -9.62 -4.12
C VAL A 76 0.91 -8.29 -3.84
N ALA A 77 1.52 -8.13 -2.68
CA ALA A 77 2.24 -6.92 -2.33
C ALA A 77 3.46 -6.69 -3.25
N ILE A 78 4.21 -7.74 -3.61
CA ILE A 78 5.25 -7.66 -4.64
C ILE A 78 4.63 -7.29 -5.99
N GLY A 79 3.54 -7.93 -6.39
CA GLY A 79 2.85 -7.63 -7.64
C GLY A 79 2.43 -6.17 -7.74
N MET A 80 1.83 -5.63 -6.69
CA MET A 80 1.45 -4.20 -6.61
C MET A 80 2.66 -3.28 -6.60
N ALA A 81 3.74 -3.63 -5.91
CA ALA A 81 4.98 -2.85 -5.92
C ALA A 81 5.61 -2.82 -7.32
N VAL A 82 5.66 -3.97 -8.01
CA VAL A 82 6.11 -4.07 -9.41
C VAL A 82 5.20 -3.25 -10.33
N LEU A 83 3.88 -3.28 -10.12
CA LEU A 83 2.94 -2.46 -10.89
C LEU A 83 3.21 -0.96 -10.72
N ALA A 84 3.65 -0.54 -9.54
CA ALA A 84 3.97 0.85 -9.24
C ALA A 84 5.33 1.30 -9.83
N MET A 85 6.26 0.38 -10.09
CA MET A 85 7.62 0.73 -10.56
C MET A 85 7.65 1.57 -11.85
N PRO A 86 6.81 1.32 -12.87
CA PRO A 86 6.80 2.11 -14.10
C PRO A 86 5.95 3.40 -14.01
N GLY A 87 5.25 3.66 -12.89
CA GLY A 87 4.46 4.89 -12.72
C GLY A 87 5.34 6.12 -12.42
N GLY A 88 4.76 7.32 -12.36
CA GLY A 88 5.45 8.52 -11.82
C GLY A 88 5.47 8.54 -10.30
N THR A 89 6.26 9.44 -9.68
CA THR A 89 6.24 9.66 -8.22
C THR A 89 5.06 10.54 -7.82
N MET A 90 4.84 10.77 -6.51
CA MET A 90 3.81 11.74 -6.08
C MET A 90 4.03 13.13 -6.69
N ASP A 91 5.28 13.57 -6.87
CA ASP A 91 5.59 14.87 -7.50
C ASP A 91 5.09 14.92 -8.94
N HIS A 92 5.26 13.82 -9.68
CA HIS A 92 4.78 13.71 -11.04
C HIS A 92 3.25 13.73 -11.08
N TYR A 93 2.60 12.99 -10.18
CA TYR A 93 1.14 13.01 -10.04
C TYR A 93 0.62 14.43 -9.76
N LEU A 94 1.24 15.15 -8.81
CA LEU A 94 0.82 16.51 -8.48
C LEU A 94 1.07 17.47 -9.65
N THR A 95 2.19 17.33 -10.34
CA THR A 95 2.51 18.11 -11.55
C THR A 95 1.44 17.89 -12.63
N ASP A 96 1.10 16.64 -12.93
CA ASP A 96 0.07 16.29 -13.91
C ASP A 96 -1.31 16.84 -13.52
N VAL A 97 -1.71 16.71 -12.25
CA VAL A 97 -3.01 17.21 -11.80
C VAL A 97 -3.10 18.74 -11.83
N LEU A 98 -2.00 19.44 -11.52
CA LEU A 98 -1.96 20.90 -11.46
C LEU A 98 -1.79 21.56 -12.83
N THR A 99 -1.23 20.85 -13.81
CA THR A 99 -1.00 21.38 -15.17
C THR A 99 -2.19 21.22 -16.11
N ARG A 100 -3.22 20.46 -15.70
CA ARG A 100 -4.45 20.30 -16.48
C ARG A 100 -5.27 21.59 -16.50
N ALA A 101 -5.87 21.89 -17.66
CA ALA A 101 -6.71 23.09 -17.85
C ALA A 101 -7.94 23.12 -16.92
N ASP A 102 -8.43 21.94 -16.50
CA ASP A 102 -9.53 21.74 -15.56
C ASP A 102 -9.05 21.42 -14.14
N ALA A 103 -7.81 21.81 -13.78
CA ALA A 103 -7.24 21.52 -12.47
C ALA A 103 -8.23 21.89 -11.36
N PRO A 104 -8.51 20.96 -10.41
CA PRO A 104 -9.49 21.23 -9.37
C PRO A 104 -9.08 22.49 -8.59
N ALA A 105 -10.06 23.32 -8.27
CA ALA A 105 -9.86 24.51 -7.44
C ALA A 105 -9.40 24.16 -5.99
N GLY A 106 -9.65 22.91 -5.57
CA GLY A 106 -9.26 22.38 -4.26
C GLY A 106 -7.96 21.55 -4.26
N PRO A 107 -7.59 20.98 -3.09
CA PRO A 107 -6.39 20.18 -2.93
C PRO A 107 -6.45 18.90 -3.78
N ALA A 108 -5.40 18.63 -4.57
CA ALA A 108 -5.29 17.44 -5.42
C ALA A 108 -5.40 16.11 -4.63
N TYR A 109 -5.11 16.16 -3.33
CA TYR A 109 -5.03 15.00 -2.44
C TYR A 109 -6.37 14.29 -2.18
N TRP A 110 -7.53 14.92 -2.41
CA TRP A 110 -8.81 14.25 -2.20
C TRP A 110 -9.05 13.05 -3.12
N ARG A 111 -8.47 13.10 -4.32
CA ARG A 111 -8.53 11.99 -5.27
C ARG A 111 -7.77 10.77 -4.74
N LEU A 112 -6.68 10.97 -3.99
CA LEU A 112 -5.92 9.90 -3.35
C LEU A 112 -6.75 9.15 -2.30
N CYS A 113 -7.67 9.83 -1.60
CA CYS A 113 -8.58 9.16 -0.65
C CYS A 113 -9.46 8.12 -1.36
N ALA A 114 -9.96 8.43 -2.56
CA ALA A 114 -10.75 7.48 -3.36
C ALA A 114 -9.91 6.26 -3.77
N GLU A 115 -8.61 6.44 -4.01
CA GLU A 115 -7.71 5.32 -4.28
C GLU A 115 -7.48 4.44 -3.07
N TYR A 116 -7.32 5.03 -1.89
CA TYR A 116 -7.21 4.25 -0.65
C TYR A 116 -8.50 3.45 -0.39
N VAL A 117 -9.67 3.99 -0.74
CA VAL A 117 -10.93 3.24 -0.69
C VAL A 117 -10.93 2.09 -1.71
N ALA A 118 -10.47 2.33 -2.94
CA ALA A 118 -10.32 1.26 -3.93
C ALA A 118 -9.33 0.18 -3.47
N MET A 119 -8.20 0.58 -2.88
CA MET A 119 -7.25 -0.33 -2.25
C MET A 119 -7.91 -1.14 -1.14
N LEU A 120 -8.69 -0.51 -0.26
CA LEU A 120 -9.45 -1.23 0.76
C LEU A 120 -10.38 -2.28 0.16
N VAL A 121 -11.09 -1.97 -0.93
CA VAL A 121 -11.94 -2.95 -1.64
C VAL A 121 -11.09 -4.11 -2.18
N VAL A 122 -9.96 -3.82 -2.82
CA VAL A 122 -9.00 -4.83 -3.28
C VAL A 122 -8.51 -5.71 -2.11
N CYS A 123 -8.25 -5.11 -0.93
CA CYS A 123 -7.88 -5.82 0.28
C CYS A 123 -9.00 -6.76 0.76
N CYS A 124 -10.25 -6.28 0.79
CA CYS A 124 -11.39 -7.10 1.16
C CYS A 124 -11.58 -8.30 0.22
N VAL A 125 -11.43 -8.08 -1.09
CA VAL A 125 -11.48 -9.13 -2.11
C VAL A 125 -10.37 -10.15 -1.91
N LEU A 126 -9.14 -9.69 -1.66
CA LEU A 126 -8.01 -10.56 -1.31
C LEU A 126 -8.33 -11.44 -0.11
N LEU A 127 -8.78 -10.82 0.98
CA LEU A 127 -9.09 -11.51 2.22
C LEU A 127 -10.17 -12.59 2.01
N ARG A 128 -11.16 -12.30 1.14
CA ARG A 128 -12.24 -13.21 0.78
C ARG A 128 -11.79 -14.37 -0.12
N ILE A 129 -11.13 -14.07 -1.25
CA ILE A 129 -10.78 -15.06 -2.29
C ILE A 129 -9.57 -15.90 -1.88
N GLY A 130 -8.55 -15.29 -1.27
CA GLY A 130 -7.39 -16.03 -0.78
C GLY A 130 -7.74 -16.97 0.37
N GLY A 131 -8.96 -16.86 0.95
CA GLY A 131 -9.33 -17.57 2.17
C GLY A 131 -8.41 -17.22 3.33
N PHE A 132 -7.88 -15.99 3.32
CA PHE A 132 -7.07 -15.40 4.39
C PHE A 132 -7.89 -15.03 5.62
N TRP A 133 -9.20 -15.27 5.57
CA TRP A 133 -10.02 -15.46 6.75
C TRP A 133 -10.09 -16.95 7.11
N PRO A 134 -8.98 -17.66 7.45
CA PRO A 134 -9.13 -18.98 8.02
C PRO A 134 -9.88 -18.79 9.34
N ALA A 135 -10.79 -19.70 9.65
CA ALA A 135 -11.46 -19.77 10.96
C ALA A 135 -10.45 -19.70 12.13
N ARG A 136 -9.17 -20.06 11.90
CA ARG A 136 -8.05 -19.87 12.84
C ARG A 136 -7.63 -18.42 13.09
N MET A 137 -7.64 -17.54 12.08
CA MET A 137 -7.34 -16.12 12.27
C MET A 137 -8.53 -15.38 12.87
N ALA A 138 -9.76 -15.75 12.48
CA ALA A 138 -10.96 -15.32 13.20
C ALA A 138 -10.86 -15.76 14.67
N GLY A 139 -10.50 -17.02 14.95
CA GLY A 139 -10.31 -17.52 16.31
C GLY A 139 -9.11 -16.91 17.07
N ALA A 140 -8.10 -16.36 16.39
CA ALA A 140 -7.00 -15.64 17.02
C ALA A 140 -7.37 -14.17 17.31
N ALA A 141 -8.06 -13.52 16.37
CA ALA A 141 -8.62 -12.18 16.55
C ALA A 141 -9.70 -12.17 17.65
N LEU A 142 -10.60 -13.16 17.66
CA LEU A 142 -11.60 -13.37 18.71
C LEU A 142 -10.99 -13.65 20.09
N ARG A 143 -9.76 -14.18 20.15
CA ARG A 143 -9.02 -14.41 21.40
C ARG A 143 -8.32 -13.16 21.93
N SER A 144 -8.08 -12.16 21.08
CA SER A 144 -7.55 -10.86 21.49
C SER A 144 -8.69 -9.88 21.72
N SER A 145 -8.63 -9.11 22.80
CA SER A 145 -9.60 -8.03 23.01
C SER A 145 -9.56 -7.03 21.84
N VAL A 146 -10.71 -6.42 21.52
CA VAL A 146 -10.78 -5.33 20.52
C VAL A 146 -9.80 -4.22 20.89
N GLY A 147 -9.68 -3.89 22.18
CA GLY A 147 -8.71 -2.90 22.67
C GLY A 147 -7.26 -3.25 22.31
N SER A 148 -6.86 -4.53 22.44
CA SER A 148 -5.52 -4.96 22.04
C SER A 148 -5.30 -4.84 20.53
N GLN A 149 -6.30 -5.17 19.71
CA GLN A 149 -6.21 -5.02 18.25
C GLN A 149 -6.09 -3.55 17.82
N VAL A 150 -6.88 -2.67 18.45
CA VAL A 150 -6.81 -1.22 18.23
C VAL A 150 -5.45 -0.68 18.66
N ALA A 151 -4.93 -1.09 19.83
CA ALA A 151 -3.61 -0.69 20.29
C ALA A 151 -2.50 -1.12 19.30
N ALA A 152 -2.56 -2.36 18.79
CA ALA A 152 -1.62 -2.84 17.77
C ALA A 152 -1.66 -2.02 16.48
N LEU A 153 -2.87 -1.67 16.01
CA LEU A 153 -3.06 -0.80 14.85
C LEU A 153 -2.46 0.58 15.10
N LEU A 154 -2.79 1.22 16.23
CA LEU A 154 -2.33 2.56 16.57
C LEU A 154 -0.81 2.62 16.72
N VAL A 155 -0.20 1.67 17.43
CA VAL A 155 1.26 1.60 17.57
C VAL A 155 1.92 1.44 16.20
N THR A 156 1.39 0.56 15.33
CA THR A 156 1.93 0.39 13.98
C THR A 156 1.83 1.68 13.19
N VAL A 157 0.67 2.35 13.19
CA VAL A 157 0.43 3.60 12.45
C VAL A 157 1.32 4.73 12.95
N VAL A 158 1.44 4.91 14.26
CA VAL A 158 2.28 5.97 14.86
C VAL A 158 3.76 5.74 14.54
N VAL A 159 4.27 4.53 14.78
CA VAL A 159 5.67 4.21 14.47
C VAL A 159 5.94 4.34 12.98
N ALA A 160 5.01 3.88 12.13
CA ALA A 160 5.15 4.00 10.69
C ALA A 160 5.13 5.47 10.23
N ALA A 161 4.25 6.30 10.79
CA ALA A 161 4.16 7.73 10.48
C ALA A 161 5.45 8.47 10.83
N VAL A 162 5.97 8.25 12.04
CA VAL A 162 7.23 8.83 12.50
C VAL A 162 8.39 8.33 11.65
N GLY A 163 8.48 7.02 11.41
CA GLY A 163 9.53 6.43 10.59
C GLY A 163 9.53 6.97 9.15
N ILE A 164 8.37 7.08 8.51
CA ILE A 164 8.24 7.64 7.16
C ILE A 164 8.68 9.11 7.17
N TRP A 165 8.27 9.88 8.17
CA TRP A 165 8.66 11.28 8.29
C TRP A 165 10.18 11.45 8.43
N VAL A 166 10.83 10.65 9.27
CA VAL A 166 12.29 10.69 9.49
C VAL A 166 13.04 10.17 8.26
N LEU A 167 12.71 8.98 7.76
CA LEU A 167 13.46 8.28 6.71
C LEU A 167 13.27 8.91 5.33
N SER A 168 12.12 9.53 5.08
CA SER A 168 11.93 10.32 3.87
C SER A 168 12.70 11.65 3.93
N GLY A 169 13.15 12.07 5.11
CA GLY A 169 13.98 13.25 5.29
C GLY A 169 13.30 14.57 4.94
N PRO A 170 14.01 15.70 5.16
CA PRO A 170 13.51 17.02 4.82
C PRO A 170 13.28 17.19 3.31
N ARG A 171 12.39 18.11 2.94
CA ARG A 171 12.03 18.37 1.54
C ARG A 171 13.15 19.14 0.85
N VAL A 172 13.89 18.49 -0.05
CA VAL A 172 14.89 19.17 -0.87
C VAL A 172 14.76 18.70 -2.32
N GLY A 173 13.99 19.42 -3.13
CA GLY A 173 13.91 19.21 -4.58
C GLY A 173 12.93 18.11 -5.02
N GLU A 174 13.33 16.85 -4.89
CA GLU A 174 12.67 15.72 -5.55
C GLU A 174 12.33 14.55 -4.61
N THR A 175 11.22 13.87 -4.88
CA THR A 175 10.85 12.62 -4.25
C THR A 175 11.56 11.46 -4.92
N TYR A 176 12.64 10.97 -4.30
CA TYR A 176 13.32 9.75 -4.76
C TYR A 176 12.50 8.50 -4.44
N ARG A 177 12.04 7.79 -5.48
CA ARG A 177 11.22 6.57 -5.34
C ARG A 177 11.88 5.53 -4.43
N GLY A 178 13.18 5.25 -4.62
CA GLY A 178 13.90 4.27 -3.79
C GLY A 178 13.88 4.62 -2.30
N GLN A 179 14.00 5.91 -1.98
CA GLN A 179 13.93 6.41 -0.61
C GLN A 179 12.52 6.23 -0.03
N VAL A 180 11.48 6.60 -0.78
CA VAL A 180 10.08 6.37 -0.37
C VAL A 180 9.83 4.88 -0.14
N PHE A 181 10.36 4.04 -1.05
CA PHE A 181 10.15 2.61 -0.98
C PHE A 181 10.74 2.02 0.31
N PHE A 182 11.99 2.39 0.57
CA PHE A 182 12.69 2.02 1.79
C PHE A 182 11.99 2.57 3.05
N ALA A 183 11.63 3.85 3.06
CA ALA A 183 10.99 4.50 4.20
C ALA A 183 9.67 3.82 4.57
N VAL A 184 8.79 3.58 3.60
CA VAL A 184 7.51 2.89 3.85
C VAL A 184 7.77 1.47 4.38
N TYR A 185 8.57 0.67 3.66
CA TYR A 185 8.85 -0.71 4.06
C TYR A 185 9.44 -0.80 5.47
N ALA A 186 10.51 -0.04 5.74
CA ALA A 186 11.23 -0.08 7.00
C ALA A 186 10.36 0.41 8.17
N SER A 187 9.53 1.43 7.96
CA SER A 187 8.70 2.01 9.02
C SER A 187 7.54 1.10 9.41
N PHE A 188 6.91 0.43 8.43
CA PHE A 188 5.88 -0.59 8.73
C PHE A 188 6.46 -1.86 9.34
N ALA A 189 7.67 -2.28 8.92
CA ALA A 189 8.39 -3.35 9.60
C ALA A 189 8.70 -2.98 11.05
N ALA A 190 9.23 -1.78 11.30
CA ALA A 190 9.49 -1.27 12.65
C ALA A 190 8.21 -1.20 13.49
N GLY A 191 7.10 -0.73 12.93
CA GLY A 191 5.80 -0.71 13.60
C GLY A 191 5.33 -2.12 13.98
N ALA A 192 5.36 -3.07 13.05
CA ALA A 192 4.98 -4.45 13.32
C ALA A 192 5.89 -5.12 14.37
N TYR A 193 7.17 -4.76 14.39
CA TYR A 193 8.13 -5.23 15.39
C TYR A 193 7.83 -4.63 16.76
N ALA A 194 7.60 -3.32 16.86
CA ALA A 194 7.27 -2.62 18.09
C ALA A 194 5.99 -3.16 18.76
N VAL A 195 4.96 -3.48 17.97
CA VAL A 195 3.74 -4.12 18.49
C VAL A 195 4.03 -5.47 19.16
N GLY A 196 5.05 -6.19 18.69
CA GLY A 196 5.49 -7.43 19.29
C GLY A 196 5.99 -7.29 20.74
N TYR A 197 6.47 -6.10 21.11
CA TYR A 197 6.85 -5.75 22.48
C TYR A 197 5.68 -5.17 23.28
N ALA A 198 4.83 -4.38 22.62
CA ALA A 198 3.78 -3.62 23.30
C ALA A 198 2.47 -4.42 23.51
N THR A 199 2.20 -5.45 22.71
CA THR A 199 0.90 -6.14 22.73
C THR A 199 1.02 -7.65 22.50
N PRO A 200 0.09 -8.45 23.05
CA PRO A 200 0.03 -9.89 22.78
C PRO A 200 -0.56 -10.22 21.39
N VAL A 201 -0.84 -9.22 20.54
CA VAL A 201 -1.56 -9.41 19.28
C VAL A 201 -0.69 -10.11 18.24
N ARG A 202 -1.13 -11.31 17.83
CA ARG A 202 -0.52 -12.10 16.75
C ARG A 202 -1.37 -12.16 15.48
N ALA A 203 -2.60 -11.63 15.54
CA ALA A 203 -3.49 -11.60 14.39
C ALA A 203 -2.96 -10.59 13.35
N PRO A 204 -2.89 -10.92 12.06
CA PRO A 204 -2.32 -10.04 11.03
C PRO A 204 -3.26 -8.87 10.65
N LEU A 205 -4.55 -8.94 11.00
CA LEU A 205 -5.56 -7.97 10.55
C LEU A 205 -5.23 -6.51 10.90
N PRO A 206 -4.87 -6.15 12.15
CA PRO A 206 -4.51 -4.76 12.49
C PRO A 206 -3.36 -4.23 11.64
N TYR A 207 -2.39 -5.10 11.35
CA TYR A 207 -1.21 -4.73 10.59
C TYR A 207 -1.51 -4.56 9.08
N LEU A 208 -2.46 -5.31 8.53
CA LEU A 208 -2.88 -5.16 7.13
C LEU A 208 -3.68 -3.87 6.90
N VAL A 209 -4.41 -3.41 7.91
CA VAL A 209 -5.18 -2.16 7.86
C VAL A 209 -4.28 -0.94 8.05
N ALA A 210 -3.16 -1.07 8.77
CA ALA A 210 -2.29 0.05 9.12
C ALA A 210 -1.80 0.88 7.90
N PRO A 211 -1.34 0.30 6.78
CA PRO A 211 -0.95 1.09 5.60
C PRO A 211 -2.07 1.89 4.97
N LEU A 212 -3.28 1.32 4.92
CA LEU A 212 -4.46 2.03 4.42
C LEU A 212 -4.83 3.20 5.32
N LEU A 213 -4.87 2.95 6.64
CA LEU A 213 -5.23 3.97 7.61
C LEU A 213 -4.22 5.12 7.60
N LEU A 214 -2.93 4.81 7.61
CA LEU A 214 -1.88 5.83 7.55
C LEU A 214 -1.96 6.65 6.25
N GLY A 215 -2.19 5.97 5.13
CA GLY A 215 -2.35 6.61 3.83
C GLY A 215 -3.54 7.57 3.79
N VAL A 216 -4.70 7.16 4.32
CA VAL A 216 -5.89 8.02 4.45
C VAL A 216 -5.61 9.21 5.35
N ILE A 217 -4.97 9.01 6.52
CA ILE A 217 -4.59 10.10 7.42
C ILE A 217 -3.67 11.09 6.69
N GLY A 218 -2.66 10.58 5.98
CA GLY A 218 -1.75 11.40 5.18
C GLY A 218 -2.48 12.22 4.11
N ALA A 219 -3.37 11.58 3.35
CA ALA A 219 -4.14 12.23 2.28
C ALA A 219 -5.11 13.28 2.82
N VAL A 220 -5.83 12.99 3.90
CA VAL A 220 -6.73 13.95 4.58
C VAL A 220 -5.93 15.13 5.12
N HIS A 221 -4.82 14.87 5.82
CA HIS A 221 -3.96 15.92 6.35
C HIS A 221 -3.40 16.80 5.22
N ALA A 222 -2.93 16.20 4.12
CA ALA A 222 -2.45 16.94 2.96
C ALA A 222 -3.57 17.76 2.27
N ALA A 223 -4.80 17.23 2.24
CA ALA A 223 -5.92 17.95 1.66
C ALA A 223 -6.38 19.14 2.53
N VAL A 224 -6.40 18.98 3.85
CA VAL A 224 -6.78 20.08 4.76
C VAL A 224 -5.68 21.14 4.86
N GLY A 225 -4.42 20.77 4.63
CA GLY A 225 -3.26 21.68 4.68
C GLY A 225 -3.29 22.84 3.68
N GLY A 226 -4.24 22.86 2.74
CA GLY A 226 -4.46 23.96 1.81
C GLY A 226 -3.41 24.04 0.69
N ARG A 227 -3.63 24.96 -0.25
CA ARG A 227 -2.64 25.35 -1.26
C ARG A 227 -1.83 26.54 -0.75
N LEU A 228 -0.59 26.65 -1.22
CA LEU A 228 0.18 27.88 -1.03
C LEU A 228 -0.51 29.05 -1.76
N PRO A 229 -0.40 30.29 -1.25
CA PRO A 229 -1.02 31.47 -1.84
C PRO A 229 -0.46 31.78 -3.23
N ALA A 230 -1.22 32.59 -3.99
CA ALA A 230 -0.84 33.06 -5.32
C ALA A 230 0.60 33.59 -5.34
N GLY A 231 1.40 33.16 -6.32
CA GLY A 231 2.83 33.44 -6.44
C GLY A 231 3.74 32.27 -6.00
N TYR A 232 3.28 31.41 -5.08
CA TYR A 232 4.00 30.19 -4.65
C TYR A 232 3.38 28.91 -5.19
N GLU A 233 2.42 29.01 -6.10
CA GLU A 233 1.67 27.86 -6.62
C GLU A 233 2.54 26.84 -7.35
N HIS A 234 3.66 27.28 -7.90
CA HIS A 234 4.67 26.43 -8.52
C HIS A 234 5.31 25.42 -7.55
N LEU A 235 5.16 25.60 -6.22
CA LEU A 235 5.60 24.67 -5.19
C LEU A 235 4.50 23.69 -4.75
N ASN A 236 3.26 23.84 -5.23
CA ASN A 236 2.16 22.92 -4.90
C ASN A 236 2.32 21.54 -5.58
N ASN A 237 3.28 21.39 -6.51
CA ASN A 237 3.70 20.11 -7.08
C ASN A 237 4.54 19.27 -6.11
N ILE A 238 4.95 19.84 -4.97
CA ILE A 238 5.69 19.14 -3.91
C ILE A 238 4.70 18.58 -2.88
N PRO A 239 4.85 17.31 -2.44
CA PRO A 239 4.05 16.71 -1.40
C PRO A 239 4.02 17.55 -0.11
N VAL A 240 2.82 17.95 0.32
CA VAL A 240 2.57 18.79 1.51
C VAL A 240 2.94 18.09 2.82
N THR A 241 3.17 16.77 2.81
CA THR A 241 3.68 16.00 3.95
C THR A 241 4.49 14.79 3.46
N ALA A 242 5.43 14.32 4.31
CA ALA A 242 6.18 13.09 4.04
C ALA A 242 5.27 11.86 3.92
N LEU A 243 4.11 11.88 4.62
CA LEU A 243 3.17 10.76 4.67
C LEU A 243 2.46 10.47 3.35
N VAL A 244 2.46 11.42 2.41
CA VAL A 244 1.87 11.26 1.07
C VAL A 244 2.91 11.22 -0.03
N ARG A 245 4.22 11.09 0.29
CA ARG A 245 5.25 10.96 -0.77
C ARG A 245 5.15 9.65 -1.53
N GLY A 246 4.71 8.59 -0.85
CA GLY A 246 4.34 7.33 -1.48
C GLY A 246 2.93 7.42 -2.06
N LEU A 247 2.78 6.92 -3.28
CA LEU A 247 1.47 6.75 -3.88
C LEU A 247 0.66 5.70 -3.11
N PRO A 248 -0.68 5.70 -3.19
CA PRO A 248 -1.50 4.77 -2.42
C PRO A 248 -1.11 3.29 -2.63
N ILE A 249 -0.87 2.89 -3.88
CA ILE A 249 -0.42 1.52 -4.20
C ILE A 249 0.97 1.21 -3.62
N GLU A 250 1.91 2.15 -3.67
CA GLU A 250 3.28 1.99 -3.13
C GLU A 250 3.22 1.84 -1.61
N THR A 251 2.48 2.74 -0.94
CA THR A 251 2.31 2.76 0.51
C THR A 251 1.70 1.45 1.02
N VAL A 252 0.63 0.99 0.38
CA VAL A 252 -0.06 -0.25 0.78
C VAL A 252 0.82 -1.47 0.50
N ALA A 253 1.40 -1.58 -0.71
CA ALA A 253 2.22 -2.71 -1.12
C ALA A 253 3.45 -2.87 -0.21
N LEU A 254 4.23 -1.81 -0.05
CA LEU A 254 5.46 -1.87 0.73
C LEU A 254 5.18 -1.98 2.23
N GLY A 255 4.11 -1.34 2.71
CA GLY A 255 3.66 -1.48 4.08
C GLY A 255 3.30 -2.93 4.42
N TRP A 256 2.58 -3.62 3.52
CA TRP A 256 2.31 -5.04 3.66
C TRP A 256 3.55 -5.91 3.60
N LEU A 257 4.52 -5.61 2.74
CA LEU A 257 5.79 -6.34 2.70
C LEU A 257 6.57 -6.19 4.00
N GLY A 258 6.64 -4.98 4.56
CA GLY A 258 7.30 -4.71 5.84
C GLY A 258 6.64 -5.43 7.01
N VAL A 259 5.31 -5.40 7.08
CA VAL A 259 4.55 -6.16 8.08
C VAL A 259 4.76 -7.67 7.92
N ALA A 260 4.65 -8.18 6.69
CA ALA A 260 4.71 -9.60 6.42
C ALA A 260 6.10 -10.19 6.72
N SER A 261 7.18 -9.45 6.47
CA SER A 261 8.55 -9.90 6.77
C SER A 261 8.74 -10.12 8.27
N VAL A 262 8.26 -9.19 9.10
CA VAL A 262 8.35 -9.30 10.57
C VAL A 262 7.47 -10.42 11.10
N LEU A 263 6.23 -10.54 10.61
CA LEU A 263 5.35 -11.63 11.02
C LEU A 263 5.89 -13.00 10.60
N ALA A 264 6.56 -13.10 9.45
CA ALA A 264 7.23 -14.32 9.01
C ALA A 264 8.42 -14.66 9.90
N ALA A 265 9.26 -13.67 10.24
CA ALA A 265 10.41 -13.86 11.13
C ALA A 265 9.97 -14.35 12.53
N ARG A 266 8.94 -13.73 13.12
CA ARG A 266 8.40 -14.14 14.43
C ARG A 266 7.84 -15.56 14.44
N ARG A 267 7.31 -16.04 13.31
CA ARG A 267 6.84 -17.44 13.19
C ARG A 267 8.01 -18.42 13.12
N ALA A 268 9.14 -18.01 12.55
CA ALA A 268 10.32 -18.85 12.43
C ALA A 268 11.07 -19.03 13.77
N THR A 269 11.05 -18.01 14.63
CA THR A 269 11.73 -18.04 15.94
C THR A 269 10.98 -18.80 17.03
N GLY A 270 9.76 -19.29 16.76
CA GLY A 270 8.92 -19.95 17.77
C GLY A 270 8.51 -19.02 18.91
N PRO A 271 7.72 -19.50 19.89
CA PRO A 271 7.57 -18.78 21.15
C PRO A 271 8.95 -18.74 21.84
N VAL A 272 9.49 -17.55 22.04
CA VAL A 272 10.53 -17.36 23.05
C VAL A 272 9.83 -17.63 24.39
N GLY A 273 10.14 -18.78 24.97
CA GLY A 273 9.59 -19.23 26.25
C GLY A 273 10.01 -18.34 27.40
#